data_AF-A0A7D4QDJ8-F1
#
_entry.id   AF-A0A7D4QDJ8-F1
#
_cell.length_a   1.000
_cell.length_b   1.000
_cell.length_c   1.000
_cell.angle_alpha   90.00
_cell.angle_beta   90.00
_cell.angle_gamma   90.00
#
_symmetry.space_group_name_H-M   'P 1'
#
loop_
_entity.id
_entity.type
_entity.pdbx_description
1 polymer ?
#
loop_
_entity_poly.entity_id
_entity_poly.type
_entity_poly.pdbx_seq_one_letter_code
_entity_poly.pdbx_strand_id
1 'polypeptide(L)'
;MKAICTLILAAAALSITACRNPQTEASNKKITAYPDNSTKYKQALIAELKAHPEGFTYTFRGYTKKANAEYMSVRIKRGSFDNVEEVLVNKWNKLDGIRRTKGLGYRAAELKGLKLDLVSTGNEQCFVYEDLDRIVD
;
A
#
# COMPACT_ATOMS: atom_id res chain seq x y z
N MET A 1 28.91 -54.16 28.10
CA MET A 1 28.10 -54.42 26.89
C MET A 1 26.79 -53.65 27.05
N LYS A 2 26.61 -52.59 26.23
CA LYS A 2 25.50 -52.39 25.25
C LYS A 2 24.11 -52.27 25.91
N ALA A 3 23.25 -51.28 25.69
CA ALA A 3 23.15 -50.11 24.79
C ALA A 3 22.09 -49.17 25.45
N ILE A 4 22.28 -47.86 25.59
CA ILE A 4 22.04 -46.76 24.63
C ILE A 4 20.61 -46.70 24.05
N CYS A 5 19.99 -45.52 24.24
CA CYS A 5 18.90 -44.90 23.47
C CYS A 5 17.53 -45.60 23.46
N THR A 6 16.40 -44.92 23.58
CA THR A 6 16.10 -43.70 22.82
C THR A 6 14.96 -42.93 23.47
N LEU A 7 15.21 -41.65 23.69
CA LEU A 7 14.26 -40.60 24.03
C LEU A 7 13.37 -40.34 22.79
N ILE A 8 12.05 -40.58 22.86
CA ILE A 8 11.13 -40.20 21.78
C ILE A 8 10.41 -38.92 22.19
N LEU A 9 11.04 -37.79 21.88
CA LEU A 9 10.45 -36.46 21.91
C LEU A 9 9.79 -36.21 20.55
N ALA A 10 8.50 -36.52 20.42
CA ALA A 10 7.73 -36.23 19.21
C ALA A 10 7.32 -34.74 19.21
N ALA A 11 8.25 -33.87 18.81
CA ALA A 11 7.95 -32.48 18.52
C ALA A 11 7.19 -32.39 17.19
N ALA A 12 5.88 -32.18 17.26
CA ALA A 12 5.03 -31.88 16.12
C ALA A 12 5.43 -30.52 15.53
N ALA A 13 6.29 -30.53 14.51
CA ALA A 13 6.56 -29.38 13.67
C ALA A 13 5.36 -29.13 12.75
N LEU A 14 4.34 -28.44 13.26
CA LEU A 14 3.29 -27.82 12.46
C LEU A 14 3.92 -26.64 11.70
N SER A 15 4.50 -26.94 10.55
CA SER A 15 4.94 -25.95 9.57
C SER A 15 3.71 -25.23 9.03
N ILE A 16 3.41 -24.07 9.61
CA ILE A 16 2.48 -23.08 9.06
C ILE A 16 3.08 -22.61 7.73
N THR A 17 2.78 -23.32 6.65
CA THR A 17 3.00 -22.81 5.30
C THR A 17 1.99 -21.68 5.11
N ALA A 18 2.45 -20.45 5.35
CA ALA A 18 1.70 -19.26 5.02
C ALA A 18 1.30 -19.37 3.55
N CYS A 19 0.01 -19.64 3.29
CA CYS A 19 -0.52 -19.82 1.95
C CYS A 19 -0.29 -18.53 1.16
N ARG A 20 0.75 -18.53 0.32
CA ARG A 20 1.01 -17.49 -0.67
C ARG A 20 -0.03 -17.62 -1.76
N ASN A 21 -0.83 -16.57 -1.96
CA ASN A 21 -1.79 -16.53 -3.05
C ASN A 21 -1.03 -16.27 -4.37
N PRO A 22 -0.96 -17.24 -5.30
CA PRO A 22 -0.15 -17.13 -6.51
C PRO A 22 -0.62 -16.00 -7.43
N GLN A 23 -1.92 -15.66 -7.42
CA GLN A 23 -2.46 -14.53 -8.18
C GLN A 23 -1.96 -13.19 -7.63
N THR A 24 -1.82 -13.09 -6.31
CA THR A 24 -1.27 -11.89 -5.66
C THR A 24 0.22 -11.74 -5.95
N GLU A 25 0.99 -12.83 -5.91
CA GLU A 25 2.41 -12.79 -6.26
C GLU A 25 2.65 -12.39 -7.72
N ALA A 26 1.84 -12.92 -8.65
CA ALA A 26 1.93 -12.56 -10.07
C ALA A 26 1.60 -11.08 -10.32
N SER A 27 0.55 -10.55 -9.68
CA SER A 27 0.18 -9.12 -9.72
C SER A 27 1.31 -8.25 -9.17
N ASN A 28 1.83 -8.57 -7.98
CA ASN A 28 2.94 -7.83 -7.37
C ASN A 28 4.17 -7.81 -8.29
N LYS A 29 4.50 -8.93 -8.93
CA LYS A 29 5.62 -9.04 -9.87
C LYS A 29 5.48 -8.09 -11.08
N LYS A 30 4.26 -7.79 -11.55
CA LYS A 30 4.04 -6.81 -12.63
C LYS A 30 4.41 -5.40 -12.20
N ILE A 31 4.16 -5.06 -10.94
CA ILE A 31 4.48 -3.74 -10.37
C ILE A 31 5.99 -3.64 -10.14
N THR A 32 6.57 -4.62 -9.44
CA THR A 32 7.97 -4.62 -9.01
C THR A 32 8.97 -4.97 -10.12
N ALA A 33 8.49 -5.23 -11.34
CA ALA A 33 9.35 -5.41 -12.52
C ALA A 33 9.98 -4.10 -13.01
N TYR A 34 9.48 -2.96 -12.53
CA TYR A 34 9.95 -1.63 -12.91
C TYR A 34 10.61 -0.93 -11.71
N PRO A 35 11.59 -0.03 -11.96
CA PRO A 35 12.17 0.78 -10.89
C PRO A 35 11.10 1.60 -10.18
N ASP A 36 11.24 1.72 -8.86
CA ASP A 36 10.37 2.55 -8.02
C ASP A 36 10.25 3.97 -8.60
N ASN A 37 9.05 4.54 -8.50
CA ASN A 37 8.69 5.86 -9.02
C ASN A 37 8.79 6.07 -10.54
N SER A 38 9.24 5.09 -11.33
CA SER A 38 9.25 5.19 -12.78
C SER A 38 7.83 5.30 -13.35
N THR A 39 7.69 5.89 -14.55
CA THR A 39 6.42 5.98 -15.26
C THR A 39 5.76 4.60 -15.42
N LYS A 40 6.53 3.58 -15.80
CA LYS A 40 6.03 2.21 -15.97
C LYS A 40 5.57 1.59 -14.65
N TYR A 41 6.29 1.84 -13.55
CA TYR A 41 5.88 1.44 -12.21
C TYR A 41 4.52 2.05 -11.85
N LYS A 42 4.36 3.36 -12.00
CA LYS A 42 3.12 4.06 -11.65
C LYS A 42 1.94 3.60 -12.49
N GLN A 43 2.16 3.36 -13.79
CA GLN A 43 1.17 2.79 -14.70
C GLN A 43 0.76 1.36 -14.32
N ALA A 44 1.72 0.51 -13.98
CA ALA A 44 1.45 -0.85 -13.52
C ALA A 44 0.67 -0.84 -12.19
N LEU A 45 1.08 0.01 -11.23
CA LEU A 45 0.41 0.13 -9.95
C LEU A 45 -1.04 0.61 -10.14
N ILE A 46 -1.28 1.72 -10.86
CA ILE A 46 -2.65 2.23 -11.02
C ILE A 46 -3.57 1.24 -11.74
N ALA A 47 -3.05 0.47 -12.70
CA ALA A 47 -3.80 -0.58 -13.37
C ALA A 47 -4.24 -1.69 -12.39
N GLU A 48 -3.34 -2.13 -11.51
CA GLU A 48 -3.64 -3.14 -10.48
C GLU A 48 -4.58 -2.59 -9.40
N LEU A 49 -4.44 -1.32 -8.98
CA LEU A 49 -5.39 -0.68 -8.05
C LEU A 49 -6.81 -0.65 -8.64
N LYS A 50 -6.95 -0.33 -9.93
CA LYS A 50 -8.25 -0.28 -10.62
C LYS A 50 -8.84 -1.67 -10.87
N ALA A 51 -8.00 -2.67 -11.16
CA ALA A 51 -8.45 -4.06 -11.38
C ALA A 51 -8.86 -4.76 -10.07
N HIS A 52 -8.25 -4.39 -8.95
CA HIS A 52 -8.44 -5.02 -7.65
C HIS A 52 -8.61 -3.99 -6.52
N PRO A 53 -9.66 -3.16 -6.54
CA PRO A 53 -9.82 -2.03 -5.61
C PRO A 53 -9.91 -2.46 -4.14
N GLU A 54 -10.45 -3.64 -3.85
CA GLU A 54 -10.53 -4.21 -2.50
C GLU A 54 -9.29 -5.04 -2.12
N GLY A 55 -8.35 -5.22 -3.04
CA GLY A 55 -7.17 -6.05 -2.84
C GLY A 55 -6.04 -5.35 -2.08
N PHE A 56 -6.15 -4.05 -1.85
CA PHE A 56 -5.11 -3.23 -1.24
C PHE A 56 -5.59 -2.58 0.05
N THR A 57 -4.69 -2.51 1.03
CA THR A 57 -4.86 -1.70 2.23
C THR A 57 -4.10 -0.39 2.06
N TYR A 58 -4.77 0.72 2.36
CA TYR A 58 -4.21 2.05 2.27
C TYR A 58 -4.12 2.66 3.66
N THR A 59 -2.94 3.11 4.06
CA THR A 59 -2.73 3.69 5.38
C THR A 59 -2.09 5.07 5.26
N PHE A 60 -2.66 6.06 5.92
CA PHE A 60 -2.10 7.40 5.97
C PHE A 60 -0.78 7.42 6.76
N ARG A 61 0.26 8.01 6.18
CA ARG A 61 1.59 8.11 6.80
C ARG A 61 1.98 9.54 7.13
N GLY A 62 1.54 10.51 6.33
CA GLY A 62 1.94 11.89 6.54
C GLY A 62 1.29 12.87 5.58
N TYR A 63 1.41 14.13 5.95
CA TYR A 63 0.98 15.28 5.17
C TYR A 63 2.21 16.12 4.86
N THR A 64 2.36 16.54 3.62
CA THR A 64 3.44 17.42 3.19
C THR A 64 2.87 18.51 2.28
N LYS A 65 3.39 19.73 2.40
CA LYS A 65 3.12 20.82 1.47
C LYS A 65 4.42 21.20 0.76
N LYS A 66 4.42 21.17 -0.57
CA LYS A 66 5.55 21.58 -1.41
C LYS A 66 5.09 22.73 -2.31
N ALA A 67 5.69 23.91 -2.13
CA ALA A 67 5.23 25.15 -2.75
C ALA A 67 3.71 25.37 -2.53
N ASN A 68 2.92 25.33 -3.59
CA ASN A 68 1.47 25.53 -3.57
C ASN A 68 0.65 24.24 -3.68
N ALA A 69 1.30 23.07 -3.66
CA ALA A 69 0.64 21.78 -3.75
C ALA A 69 0.69 21.04 -2.40
N GLU A 70 -0.40 20.36 -2.08
CA GLU A 70 -0.56 19.59 -0.85
C GLU A 70 -0.60 18.09 -1.18
N TYR A 71 0.13 17.30 -0.40
CA TYR A 71 0.35 15.89 -0.64
C TYR A 71 0.06 15.07 0.62
N MET A 72 -0.38 13.85 0.40
CA MET A 72 -0.45 12.81 1.42
C MET A 72 0.52 11.69 1.08
N SER A 73 1.26 11.22 2.08
CA SER A 73 2.04 9.98 1.98
C SER A 73 1.14 8.82 2.36
N VAL A 74 0.94 7.89 1.44
CA VAL A 74 0.03 6.74 1.60
C VAL A 74 0.85 5.47 1.49
N ARG A 75 0.80 4.64 2.53
CA ARG A 75 1.29 3.27 2.44
C ARG A 75 0.26 2.43 1.71
N ILE A 76 0.67 1.77 0.64
CA ILE A 76 -0.15 0.86 -0.16
C ILE A 76 0.38 -0.56 0.05
N LYS A 77 -0.46 -1.45 0.55
CA LYS A 77 -0.07 -2.81 0.92
C LYS A 77 -0.97 -3.86 0.29
N ARG A 78 -0.38 -4.91 -0.28
CA ARG A 78 -1.05 -6.13 -0.76
C ARG A 78 -0.11 -7.32 -0.78
N GLY A 79 -0.35 -8.30 0.10
CA GLY A 79 0.54 -9.45 0.25
C GLY A 79 1.97 -9.00 0.60
N SER A 80 2.93 -9.33 -0.28
CA SER A 80 4.34 -8.93 -0.14
C SER A 80 4.65 -7.51 -0.65
N PHE A 81 3.74 -6.87 -1.40
CA PHE A 81 3.91 -5.50 -1.87
C PHE A 81 3.56 -4.53 -0.76
N ASP A 82 4.47 -3.60 -0.46
CA ASP A 82 4.38 -2.69 0.68
C ASP A 82 5.24 -1.43 0.44
N ASN A 83 4.66 -0.43 -0.23
CA ASN A 83 5.35 0.79 -0.63
C ASN A 83 4.61 2.04 -0.12
N VAL A 84 5.33 3.15 0.03
CA VAL A 84 4.76 4.47 0.38
C VAL A 84 4.80 5.37 -0.84
N GLU A 85 3.63 5.83 -1.27
CA GLU A 85 3.47 6.72 -2.40
C GLU A 85 3.13 8.14 -1.95
N GLU A 86 3.65 9.14 -2.68
CA GLU A 86 3.17 10.52 -2.56
C GLU A 86 1.96 10.72 -3.49
N VAL A 87 0.85 11.17 -2.91
CA VAL A 87 -0.41 11.43 -3.60
C VAL A 87 -0.73 12.90 -3.51
N LEU A 88 -0.91 13.55 -4.65
CA LEU A 88 -1.36 14.93 -4.76
C LEU A 88 -2.83 15.05 -4.37
N VAL A 89 -3.17 16.02 -3.52
CA VAL A 89 -4.53 16.25 -3.02
C VAL A 89 -5.04 17.60 -3.52
N ASN A 90 -5.78 17.57 -4.62
CA ASN A 90 -6.38 18.77 -5.22
C ASN A 90 -7.79 19.07 -4.68
N LYS A 91 -8.43 18.07 -4.08
CA LYS A 91 -9.74 18.15 -3.44
C LYS A 91 -9.68 17.48 -2.08
N TRP A 92 -10.23 18.14 -1.06
CA TRP A 92 -10.15 17.68 0.33
C TRP A 92 -11.45 17.04 0.84
N ASN A 93 -12.39 16.74 -0.06
CA ASN A 93 -13.62 16.03 0.28
C ASN A 93 -13.30 14.73 1.04
N LYS A 94 -13.93 14.55 2.20
CA LYS A 94 -13.71 13.42 3.16
C LYS A 94 -12.32 13.36 3.79
N LEU A 95 -11.44 14.32 3.50
CA LEU A 95 -10.09 14.45 4.05
C LEU A 95 -9.91 15.75 4.86
N ASP A 96 -10.98 16.52 5.08
CA ASP A 96 -10.91 17.83 5.75
C ASP A 96 -10.25 17.77 7.14
N GLY A 97 -10.51 16.67 7.87
CA GLY A 97 -9.86 16.40 9.15
C GLY A 97 -8.34 16.32 9.03
N ILE A 98 -7.85 15.51 8.07
CA ILE A 98 -6.42 15.36 7.77
C ILE A 98 -5.82 16.71 7.35
N ARG A 99 -6.50 17.48 6.49
CA ARG A 99 -6.03 18.81 6.07
C ARG A 99 -5.87 19.76 7.25
N ARG A 100 -6.94 19.88 8.05
CA ARG A 100 -7.03 20.82 9.17
C ARG A 100 -5.97 20.55 10.23
N THR A 101 -5.71 19.27 10.52
CA THR A 101 -4.71 18.88 11.52
C THR A 101 -3.31 18.70 10.94
N LYS A 102 -3.12 18.92 9.62
CA LYS A 102 -1.87 18.60 8.91
C LYS A 102 -1.42 17.16 9.18
N GLY A 103 -2.37 16.24 9.20
CA GLY A 103 -2.16 14.82 9.45
C GLY A 103 -1.96 14.42 10.92
N LEU A 104 -1.98 15.35 11.88
CA LEU A 104 -1.92 15.01 13.30
C LEU A 104 -3.21 14.28 13.72
N GLY A 105 -3.06 13.17 14.44
CA GLY A 105 -4.17 12.32 14.87
C GLY A 105 -4.68 11.35 13.79
N TYR A 106 -4.09 11.31 12.60
CA TYR A 106 -4.48 10.38 11.53
C TYR A 106 -3.35 9.44 11.11
N ARG A 107 -2.18 9.51 11.77
CA ARG A 107 -1.05 8.64 11.45
C ARG A 107 -1.47 7.18 11.69
N ALA A 108 -1.25 6.35 10.68
CA ALA A 108 -1.69 4.97 10.66
C ALA A 108 -3.20 4.73 10.48
N ALA A 109 -4.02 5.78 10.30
CA ALA A 109 -5.42 5.61 9.94
C ALA A 109 -5.56 4.95 8.56
N GLU A 110 -6.50 4.02 8.44
CA GLU A 110 -6.82 3.37 7.18
C GLU A 110 -7.70 4.28 6.32
N LEU A 111 -7.33 4.42 5.05
CA LEU A 111 -8.07 5.17 4.04
C LEU A 111 -8.91 4.17 3.25
N LYS A 112 -10.02 3.73 3.84
CA LYS A 112 -10.83 2.65 3.27
C LYS A 112 -11.42 3.07 1.92
N GLY A 113 -11.26 2.22 0.92
CA GLY A 113 -11.77 2.46 -0.44
C GLY A 113 -11.10 3.63 -1.15
N LEU A 114 -9.83 3.93 -0.82
CA LEU A 114 -9.07 5.00 -1.47
C LEU A 114 -9.03 4.79 -2.99
N LYS A 115 -9.47 5.80 -3.73
CA LYS A 115 -9.41 5.88 -5.18
C LYS A 115 -8.35 6.88 -5.57
N LEU A 116 -7.44 6.43 -6.42
CA LEU A 116 -6.38 7.24 -6.99
C LEU A 116 -6.56 7.30 -8.51
N ASP A 117 -6.02 8.35 -9.10
CA ASP A 117 -5.74 8.40 -10.52
C ASP A 117 -4.29 8.76 -10.80
N LEU A 118 -3.89 8.68 -12.06
CA LEU A 118 -2.55 9.03 -12.52
C LEU A 118 -2.64 10.15 -13.56
N VAL A 119 -2.12 11.32 -13.22
CA VAL A 119 -2.07 12.47 -14.14
C VAL A 119 -0.65 12.71 -14.61
N SER A 120 -0.51 13.25 -15.82
CA SER A 120 0.78 13.69 -16.36
C SER A 120 0.99 15.18 -16.04
N THR A 121 2.12 15.49 -15.42
CA THR A 121 2.55 16.86 -15.13
C THR A 121 3.92 17.07 -15.78
N GLY A 122 3.90 17.63 -16.99
CA GLY A 122 5.10 17.69 -17.84
C GLY A 122 5.58 16.29 -18.23
N ASN A 123 6.82 15.95 -17.86
CA ASN A 123 7.44 14.65 -18.15
C ASN A 123 7.25 13.60 -17.04
N GLU A 124 6.57 13.97 -15.95
CA GLU A 124 6.35 13.10 -14.81
C GLU A 124 4.90 12.66 -14.70
N GLN A 125 4.67 11.49 -14.11
CA GLN A 125 3.33 11.05 -13.72
C GLN A 125 3.18 11.12 -12.21
N CYS A 126 2.05 11.64 -11.75
CA CYS A 126 1.76 11.86 -10.33
C CYS A 126 0.46 11.16 -9.94
N PHE A 127 0.46 10.47 -8.81
CA PHE A 127 -0.79 9.98 -8.22
C PHE A 127 -1.60 11.16 -7.71
N VAL A 128 -2.90 11.14 -7.97
CA VAL A 128 -3.85 12.17 -7.52
C VAL A 128 -4.98 11.50 -6.77
N TYR A 129 -5.36 12.11 -5.65
CA TYR A 129 -6.51 11.69 -4.86
C TYR A 129 -7.81 11.96 -5.62
N GLU A 130 -8.63 10.92 -5.77
CA GLU A 130 -9.96 11.02 -6.36
C GLU A 130 -11.07 10.99 -5.31
N ASP A 131 -11.10 9.95 -4.48
CA ASP A 131 -12.15 9.78 -3.47
C ASP A 131 -11.71 8.71 -2.45
N LEU A 132 -12.47 8.57 -1.37
CA LEU A 132 -12.40 7.44 -0.44
C LEU A 132 -13.79 7.14 0.14
N ASP A 133 -14.00 5.95 0.69
CA ASP A 133 -15.27 5.63 1.32
C ASP A 133 -15.35 6.24 2.71
N ARG A 134 -14.33 5.98 3.54
CA ARG A 134 -14.18 6.57 4.89
C ARG A 134 -12.77 6.42 5.44
N ILE A 135 -12.46 7.21 6.46
CA ILE A 135 -11.26 7.04 7.28
C ILE A 135 -11.61 6.15 8.47
N VAL A 136 -10.74 5.18 8.80
CA VAL A 136 -10.84 4.33 9.99
C VAL A 136 -9.59 4.58 10.84
N ASP A 137 -9.80 5.04 12.08
CA ASP A 137 -8.78 5.33 13.09
C ASP A 137 -9.04 4.45 14.32
#